data_AF-A0A1W1HFB2-F1
#
_entry.id   AF-A0A1W1HFB2-F1
#
_cell.length_a   1.000
_cell.length_b   1.000
_cell.length_c   1.000
_cell.angle_alpha   90.00
_cell.angle_beta   90.00
_cell.angle_gamma   90.00
#
_symmetry.space_group_name_H-M   'P 1'
#
loop_
_entity.id
_entity.type
_entity.pdbx_description
1 polymer ?
#
loop_
_entity_poly.entity_id
_entity_poly.type
_entity_poly.pdbx_seq_one_letter_code
_entity_poly.pdbx_strand_id
1 'polypeptide(L)'
;MSMSLQGAKKELFDLDIQGDISAKQPQRAESEGRTDTDYTLLLKRVQKAIDQADEMPQDIRNILEKSGLWQRLKPAQMLEWAKISQISGEISLAIDVFRFLTAKHPDFEQAWPPFLELLAILEKDDELAIQLKRAEGHLPEGLFNGLTKLVSAGESLPDKEFQDEKRDVAAAAPVETMNEKQALMAQFLQLFSGREDCFARQWADRQENKSGYVPVRYAMGISHLEEHLSGIKTYGIYLLKADSTVKCGVIDADIHPEYRDKKLSADHKRLLYREKNYMIRRIMDISAEQGIKPLLEYSGHKGYHFWFFFKSPVPASRVKSFLSNIAEPVNRDISAFDLEVFPKQDQLSGKGFGNLVKLPLGIHRKNGKPSFFMGCEKRDLQSQLSFLSNVNPALPEILDGVSSAGENFAQKNNQVVLHPRLAAFAKDYPELFNLERLCPPLGQVIATCRDGKDISAREEKVLFQSIGFLPRARYLVHYLMALGSEYNPHMVDFKLSRISGSPLGCRRIHSLLGFTSDYCAIEADSTGYLHPLIHLEAWKKVAEKKSPKSERIENLQDAIDNMKIAIVQLQRFLA
;
A
#
# COMPACT_ATOMS: atom_id res chain seq x y z
N MET A 1 -20.05 -8.08 -21.95
CA MET A 1 -20.08 -9.56 -22.10
C MET A 1 -19.52 -10.13 -20.80
N SER A 2 -20.36 -10.42 -19.82
CA SER A 2 -19.97 -10.85 -18.48
C SER A 2 -19.98 -12.39 -18.38
N MET A 3 -18.80 -13.01 -18.40
CA MET A 3 -18.66 -14.33 -17.78
C MET A 3 -18.73 -14.11 -16.27
N SER A 4 -19.93 -14.29 -15.74
CA SER A 4 -20.25 -14.01 -14.35
C SER A 4 -19.48 -14.93 -13.40
N LEU A 5 -19.18 -14.37 -12.22
CA LEU A 5 -18.73 -15.01 -10.99
C LEU A 5 -19.63 -16.16 -10.47
N GLN A 6 -20.57 -16.67 -11.26
CA GLN A 6 -21.35 -17.87 -10.95
C GLN A 6 -20.59 -19.18 -11.23
N GLY A 7 -19.58 -19.18 -12.09
CA GLY A 7 -18.77 -20.38 -12.36
C GLY A 7 -17.94 -20.85 -11.16
N ALA A 8 -17.38 -19.91 -10.39
CA ALA A 8 -16.56 -20.24 -9.21
C ALA A 8 -17.38 -20.65 -7.97
N LYS A 9 -18.66 -20.24 -7.89
CA LYS A 9 -19.56 -20.62 -6.79
C LYS A 9 -20.01 -22.08 -6.86
N LYS A 10 -19.99 -22.71 -8.05
CA LYS A 10 -20.54 -24.06 -8.25
C LYS A 10 -19.53 -25.18 -7.98
N GLU A 11 -18.22 -24.94 -8.15
CA GLU A 11 -17.19 -25.98 -7.90
C GLU A 11 -16.77 -26.12 -6.43
N LEU A 12 -17.15 -25.20 -5.54
CA LEU A 12 -16.78 -25.24 -4.11
C LEU A 12 -17.86 -25.88 -3.21
N PHE A 13 -19.05 -26.17 -3.75
CA PHE A 13 -20.21 -26.65 -3.00
C PHE A 13 -20.48 -28.16 -3.09
N ASP A 14 -19.72 -28.92 -3.89
CA ASP A 14 -19.94 -30.37 -4.09
C ASP A 14 -19.06 -31.27 -3.21
N LEU A 15 -18.53 -30.77 -2.09
CA LEU A 15 -17.97 -31.63 -1.03
C LEU A 15 -19.00 -31.83 0.09
N ASP A 16 -19.80 -32.87 -0.10
CA ASP A 16 -20.83 -33.37 0.80
C ASP A 16 -20.26 -33.67 2.21
N ILE A 17 -20.68 -32.89 3.22
CA ILE A 17 -20.49 -33.21 4.64
C ILE A 17 -21.83 -32.97 5.34
N GLN A 18 -22.76 -33.92 5.20
CA GLN A 18 -23.83 -34.14 6.17
C GLN A 18 -23.47 -35.31 7.07
N GLY A 19 -23.54 -35.10 8.38
CA GLY A 19 -23.28 -36.10 9.40
C GLY A 19 -23.71 -35.57 10.77
N ASP A 20 -24.97 -35.88 11.08
CA ASP A 20 -25.80 -35.36 12.15
C ASP A 20 -25.39 -35.84 13.56
N ILE A 21 -25.79 -35.06 14.57
CA ILE A 21 -25.54 -35.30 16.00
C ILE A 21 -26.62 -36.24 16.54
N SER A 22 -26.27 -37.46 16.97
CA SER A 22 -27.06 -38.21 17.95
C SER A 22 -26.26 -39.31 18.64
N ALA A 23 -26.40 -39.38 19.96
CA ALA A 23 -25.75 -40.33 20.85
C ALA A 23 -26.39 -41.73 20.75
N LYS A 24 -25.55 -42.76 20.54
CA LYS A 24 -25.67 -44.13 21.09
C LYS A 24 -24.47 -44.98 20.61
N GLN A 25 -23.67 -45.50 21.55
CA GLN A 25 -22.87 -46.72 21.32
C GLN A 25 -23.85 -47.91 21.17
N PRO A 26 -23.58 -48.97 20.38
CA PRO A 26 -22.34 -49.75 20.48
C PRO A 26 -21.81 -50.47 19.20
N GLN A 27 -20.66 -51.12 19.39
CA GLN A 27 -20.06 -52.26 18.65
C GLN A 27 -19.23 -52.05 17.36
N ARG A 28 -18.07 -52.72 17.37
CA ARG A 28 -17.01 -52.84 16.36
C ARG A 28 -17.52 -53.38 15.01
N ALA A 29 -17.07 -52.75 13.92
CA ALA A 29 -16.72 -53.43 12.68
C ALA A 29 -15.64 -52.60 11.97
N GLU A 30 -14.51 -53.24 11.65
CA GLU A 30 -13.47 -52.71 10.79
C GLU A 30 -14.03 -52.57 9.36
N SER A 31 -13.87 -51.40 8.74
CA SER A 31 -13.91 -51.28 7.28
C SER A 31 -12.92 -50.22 6.81
N GLU A 32 -11.91 -50.73 6.09
CA GLU A 32 -10.91 -49.98 5.35
C GLU A 32 -11.54 -49.22 4.17
N GLY A 33 -10.89 -48.11 3.78
CA GLY A 33 -11.13 -47.46 2.49
C GLY A 33 -11.76 -46.07 2.57
N ARG A 34 -11.07 -45.08 3.17
CA ARG A 34 -11.41 -43.65 3.01
C ARG A 34 -10.44 -43.02 2.02
N THR A 35 -10.96 -42.61 0.86
CA THR A 35 -10.23 -41.86 -0.16
C THR A 35 -9.65 -40.58 0.44
N ASP A 36 -8.32 -40.49 0.44
CA ASP A 36 -7.55 -39.35 0.95
C ASP A 36 -7.82 -38.14 0.04
N THR A 37 -8.64 -37.19 0.52
CA THR A 37 -9.06 -36.02 -0.27
C THR A 37 -7.85 -35.09 -0.44
N ASP A 38 -7.43 -34.82 -1.68
CA ASP A 38 -6.29 -33.93 -1.94
C ASP A 38 -6.67 -32.44 -1.84
N TYR A 39 -6.37 -31.84 -0.68
CA TYR A 39 -6.61 -30.43 -0.41
C TYR A 39 -5.60 -29.46 -1.05
N THR A 40 -4.61 -29.95 -1.81
CA THR A 40 -3.57 -29.12 -2.43
C THR A 40 -4.16 -28.09 -3.40
N LEU A 41 -5.20 -28.47 -4.15
CA LEU A 41 -5.88 -27.57 -5.07
C LEU A 41 -6.62 -26.46 -4.32
N LEU A 42 -7.22 -26.76 -3.17
CA LEU A 42 -7.91 -25.79 -2.33
C LEU A 42 -6.93 -24.75 -1.77
N LEU A 43 -5.80 -25.19 -1.21
CA LEU A 43 -4.75 -24.31 -0.71
C LEU A 43 -4.22 -23.36 -1.78
N LYS A 44 -3.92 -23.88 -2.98
CA LYS A 44 -3.50 -23.04 -4.11
C LYS A 44 -4.57 -22.04 -4.54
N ARG A 45 -5.85 -22.42 -4.51
CA ARG A 45 -6.98 -21.53 -4.85
C ARG A 45 -7.18 -20.44 -3.79
N VAL A 46 -7.08 -20.79 -2.51
CA VAL A 46 -7.15 -19.85 -1.38
C VAL A 46 -5.99 -18.85 -1.46
N GLN A 47 -4.76 -19.33 -1.60
CA GLN A 47 -3.57 -18.49 -1.74
C GLN A 47 -3.70 -17.53 -2.94
N LYS A 48 -4.09 -18.04 -4.11
CA LYS A 48 -4.29 -17.22 -5.31
C LYS A 48 -5.35 -16.13 -5.12
N ALA A 49 -6.45 -16.44 -4.42
CA ALA A 49 -7.50 -15.46 -4.15
C ALA A 49 -7.04 -14.35 -3.19
N ILE A 50 -6.15 -14.68 -2.26
CA ILE A 50 -5.54 -13.73 -1.32
C ILE A 50 -4.55 -12.83 -2.05
N ASP A 51 -3.72 -13.41 -2.91
CA ASP A 51 -2.70 -12.68 -3.67
C ASP A 51 -3.31 -11.68 -4.67
N GLN A 52 -4.54 -11.91 -5.14
CA GLN A 52 -5.20 -11.11 -6.17
C GLN A 52 -6.12 -10.01 -5.61
N ALA A 53 -6.29 -9.92 -4.29
CA ALA A 53 -7.25 -9.02 -3.67
C ALA A 53 -6.56 -7.89 -2.88
N ASP A 54 -7.03 -6.64 -3.09
CA ASP A 54 -6.57 -5.48 -2.31
C ASP A 54 -6.97 -5.56 -0.82
N GLU A 55 -8.09 -6.24 -0.54
CA GLU A 55 -8.57 -6.58 0.80
C GLU A 55 -9.06 -8.04 0.83
N MET A 56 -8.92 -8.72 1.97
CA MET A 56 -9.31 -10.13 2.14
C MET A 56 -10.78 -10.37 1.77
N PRO A 57 -11.10 -11.20 0.76
CA PRO A 57 -12.49 -11.50 0.41
C PRO A 57 -13.20 -12.25 1.55
N GLN A 58 -14.43 -11.84 1.88
CA GLN A 58 -15.18 -12.44 3.00
C GLN A 58 -15.45 -13.94 2.80
N ASP A 59 -15.64 -14.40 1.56
CA ASP A 59 -15.83 -15.82 1.25
C ASP A 59 -14.57 -16.64 1.56
N ILE A 60 -13.39 -16.08 1.32
CA ILE A 60 -12.10 -16.72 1.63
C ILE A 60 -11.87 -16.74 3.14
N ARG A 61 -12.18 -15.65 3.85
CA ARG A 61 -12.17 -15.63 5.32
C ARG A 61 -13.08 -16.71 5.91
N ASN A 62 -14.31 -16.83 5.40
CA ASN A 62 -15.25 -17.86 5.84
C ASN A 62 -14.73 -19.28 5.57
N ILE A 63 -13.94 -19.50 4.52
CA ILE A 63 -13.29 -20.80 4.25
C ILE A 63 -12.15 -21.04 5.24
N LEU A 64 -11.30 -20.04 5.48
CA LEU A 64 -10.18 -20.11 6.41
C LEU A 64 -10.63 -20.44 7.85
N GLU A 65 -11.75 -19.87 8.30
CA GLU A 65 -12.32 -20.07 9.64
C GLU A 65 -12.98 -21.44 9.87
N LYS A 66 -13.23 -22.24 8.82
CA LYS A 66 -13.87 -23.56 8.96
C LYS A 66 -12.95 -24.58 9.64
N SER A 67 -13.07 -24.69 10.95
CA SER A 67 -12.31 -25.64 11.78
C SER A 67 -12.40 -27.09 11.30
N GLY A 68 -13.60 -27.53 10.90
CA GLY A 68 -13.80 -28.89 10.37
C GLY A 68 -13.00 -29.20 9.09
N LEU A 69 -12.52 -28.17 8.38
CA LEU A 69 -11.74 -28.32 7.16
C LEU A 69 -10.24 -28.41 7.46
N TRP A 70 -9.67 -27.42 8.15
CA TRP A 70 -8.23 -27.43 8.42
C TRP A 70 -7.80 -28.53 9.40
N GLN A 71 -8.69 -29.02 10.27
CA GLN A 71 -8.42 -30.16 11.17
C GLN A 71 -8.23 -31.50 10.44
N ARG A 72 -8.69 -31.60 9.18
CA ARG A 72 -8.63 -32.79 8.33
C ARG A 72 -7.42 -32.80 7.39
N LEU A 73 -6.67 -31.69 7.31
CA LEU A 73 -5.51 -31.55 6.45
C LEU A 73 -4.34 -32.43 6.91
N LYS A 74 -3.36 -32.65 6.03
CA LYS A 74 -2.07 -33.24 6.42
C LYS A 74 -1.20 -32.21 7.15
N PRO A 75 -0.19 -32.60 7.95
CA PRO A 75 0.64 -31.66 8.73
C PRO A 75 1.26 -30.52 7.91
N ALA A 76 1.84 -30.83 6.74
CA ALA A 76 2.41 -29.82 5.85
C ALA A 76 1.36 -28.82 5.32
N GLN A 77 0.15 -29.31 5.03
CA GLN A 77 -0.97 -28.50 4.56
C GLN A 77 -1.55 -27.63 5.68
N MET A 78 -1.58 -28.11 6.92
CA MET A 78 -1.95 -27.30 8.09
C MET A 78 -0.94 -26.18 8.35
N LEU A 79 0.37 -26.48 8.22
CA LEU A 79 1.44 -25.48 8.34
C LEU A 79 1.29 -24.39 7.29
N GLU A 80 1.01 -24.76 6.04
CA GLU A 80 0.71 -23.82 4.98
C GLU A 80 -0.54 -22.99 5.32
N TRP A 81 -1.65 -23.63 5.73
CA TRP A 81 -2.88 -22.95 6.14
C TRP A 81 -2.66 -21.90 7.25
N ALA A 82 -1.83 -22.24 8.25
CA ALA A 82 -1.48 -21.32 9.34
C ALA A 82 -0.68 -20.11 8.83
N LYS A 83 0.31 -20.34 7.95
CA LYS A 83 1.11 -19.27 7.33
C LYS A 83 0.26 -18.36 6.45
N ILE A 84 -0.64 -18.93 5.65
CA ILE A 84 -1.59 -18.17 4.83
C ILE A 84 -2.47 -17.30 5.71
N SER A 85 -3.02 -17.87 6.79
CA SER A 85 -3.85 -17.13 7.76
C SER A 85 -3.08 -15.97 8.40
N GLN A 86 -1.79 -16.17 8.72
CA GLN A 86 -0.92 -15.14 9.26
C GLN A 86 -0.65 -14.00 8.26
N ILE A 87 -0.24 -14.34 7.03
CA ILE A 87 0.04 -13.36 5.95
C ILE A 87 -1.23 -12.55 5.61
N SER A 88 -2.38 -13.21 5.70
CA SER A 88 -3.72 -12.65 5.49
C SER A 88 -4.17 -11.70 6.60
N GLY A 89 -3.46 -11.66 7.73
CA GLY A 89 -3.81 -10.86 8.91
C GLY A 89 -4.83 -11.51 9.85
N GLU A 90 -5.19 -12.77 9.63
CA GLU A 90 -6.06 -13.59 10.50
C GLU A 90 -5.22 -14.29 11.58
N ILE A 91 -4.63 -13.48 12.45
CA ILE A 91 -3.62 -13.91 13.43
C ILE A 91 -4.18 -14.92 14.45
N SER A 92 -5.40 -14.69 14.95
CA SER A 92 -6.04 -15.62 15.90
C SER A 92 -6.23 -17.00 15.30
N LEU A 93 -6.68 -17.05 14.03
CA LEU A 93 -6.83 -18.29 13.30
C LEU A 93 -5.49 -18.99 13.08
N ALA A 94 -4.44 -18.25 12.69
CA ALA A 94 -3.10 -18.81 12.54
C ALA A 94 -2.64 -19.51 13.83
N ILE A 95 -2.83 -18.86 15.00
CA ILE A 95 -2.52 -19.44 16.31
C ILE A 95 -3.34 -20.70 16.56
N ASP A 96 -4.65 -20.70 16.27
CA ASP A 96 -5.51 -21.86 16.52
C ASP A 96 -5.10 -23.07 15.67
N VAL A 97 -4.75 -22.83 14.40
CA VAL A 97 -4.26 -23.87 13.48
C VAL A 97 -2.90 -24.40 13.94
N PHE A 98 -1.96 -23.52 14.29
CA PHE A 98 -0.66 -23.94 14.82
C PHE A 98 -0.79 -24.74 16.11
N ARG A 99 -1.62 -24.27 17.06
CA ARG A 99 -1.87 -24.96 18.34
C ARG A 99 -2.43 -26.36 18.11
N PHE A 100 -3.35 -26.51 17.15
CA PHE A 100 -3.90 -27.81 16.81
C PHE A 100 -2.87 -28.71 16.13
N LEU A 101 -2.09 -28.16 15.19
CA LEU A 101 -1.06 -28.89 14.47
C LEU A 101 -0.01 -29.46 15.42
N THR A 102 0.55 -28.63 16.30
CA THR A 102 1.59 -29.07 17.24
C THR A 102 1.05 -29.98 18.34
N ALA A 103 -0.23 -29.85 18.72
CA ALA A 103 -0.86 -30.76 19.67
C ALA A 103 -1.15 -32.16 19.06
N LYS A 104 -1.53 -32.22 17.78
CA LYS A 104 -1.91 -33.47 17.10
C LYS A 104 -0.71 -34.17 16.46
N HIS A 105 0.28 -33.41 16.02
CA HIS A 105 1.49 -33.89 15.34
C HIS A 105 2.73 -33.27 15.99
N PRO A 106 3.04 -33.61 17.25
CA PRO A 106 4.16 -33.02 17.97
C PRO A 106 5.51 -33.34 17.32
N ASP A 107 5.65 -34.46 16.61
CA ASP A 107 6.87 -34.84 15.89
C ASP A 107 7.08 -34.08 14.56
N PHE A 108 6.13 -33.23 14.16
CA PHE A 108 6.27 -32.41 12.95
C PHE A 108 7.07 -31.13 13.26
N GLU A 109 8.39 -31.30 13.33
CA GLU A 109 9.37 -30.29 13.76
C GLU A 109 9.17 -28.91 13.09
N GLN A 110 8.82 -28.89 11.80
CA GLN A 110 8.70 -27.66 11.00
C GLN A 110 7.58 -26.70 11.48
N ALA A 111 6.62 -27.19 12.27
CA ALA A 111 5.54 -26.35 12.78
C ALA A 111 5.92 -25.56 14.04
N TRP A 112 6.88 -26.04 14.82
CA TRP A 112 7.21 -25.43 16.11
C TRP A 112 7.91 -24.08 15.98
N PRO A 113 8.97 -23.89 15.15
CA PRO A 113 9.63 -22.59 15.02
C PRO A 113 8.65 -21.47 14.64
N PRO A 114 7.86 -21.55 13.54
CA PRO A 114 6.95 -20.46 13.19
C PRO A 114 5.82 -20.26 14.21
N PHE A 115 5.39 -21.30 14.94
CA PHE A 115 4.37 -21.15 15.97
C PHE A 115 4.91 -20.42 17.21
N LEU A 116 6.05 -20.87 17.72
CA LEU A 116 6.70 -20.26 18.89
C LEU A 116 7.14 -18.83 18.57
N GLU A 117 7.63 -18.58 17.35
CA GLU A 117 7.93 -17.24 16.85
C GLU A 117 6.67 -16.37 16.77
N LEU A 118 5.55 -16.88 16.26
CA LEU A 118 4.29 -16.14 16.23
C LEU A 118 3.81 -15.79 17.65
N LEU A 119 3.87 -16.74 18.59
CA LEU A 119 3.50 -16.50 19.99
C LEU A 119 4.43 -15.50 20.66
N ALA A 120 5.73 -15.54 20.37
CA ALA A 120 6.72 -14.56 20.84
C ALA A 120 6.48 -13.17 20.21
N ILE A 121 6.20 -13.09 18.90
CA ILE A 121 5.81 -11.86 18.21
C ILE A 121 4.48 -11.33 18.75
N LEU A 122 3.62 -12.15 19.36
CA LEU A 122 2.36 -11.73 19.95
C LEU A 122 2.43 -11.58 21.48
N GLU A 123 3.60 -11.84 22.09
CA GLU A 123 3.87 -11.79 23.54
C GLU A 123 2.76 -12.48 24.33
N LYS A 124 2.40 -13.68 23.86
CA LYS A 124 1.52 -14.60 24.56
C LYS A 124 2.37 -15.47 25.48
N ASP A 125 3.06 -14.85 26.44
CA ASP A 125 4.13 -15.49 27.22
C ASP A 125 3.67 -16.75 27.96
N ASP A 126 2.48 -16.72 28.55
CA ASP A 126 1.87 -17.89 29.20
C ASP A 126 1.69 -19.05 28.19
N GLU A 127 1.19 -18.73 27.00
CA GLU A 127 0.97 -19.71 25.95
C GLU A 127 2.31 -20.20 25.36
N LEU A 128 3.26 -19.28 25.14
CA LEU A 128 4.61 -19.55 24.65
C LEU A 128 5.37 -20.46 25.61
N ALA A 129 5.33 -20.20 26.92
CA ALA A 129 5.96 -21.05 27.93
C ALA A 129 5.35 -22.47 27.93
N ILE A 130 4.02 -22.57 27.83
CA ILE A 130 3.32 -23.85 27.70
C ILE A 130 3.75 -24.59 26.43
N GLN A 131 3.84 -23.90 25.29
CA GLN A 131 4.21 -24.53 24.02
C GLN A 131 5.70 -24.86 23.94
N LEU A 132 6.58 -24.05 24.51
CA LEU A 132 8.02 -24.36 24.64
C LEU A 132 8.22 -25.64 25.44
N LYS A 133 7.56 -25.77 26.59
CA LYS A 133 7.61 -27.00 27.40
C LYS A 133 7.05 -28.22 26.65
N ARG A 134 6.09 -28.02 25.74
CA ARG A 134 5.57 -29.10 24.89
C ARG A 134 6.49 -29.44 23.72
N ALA A 135 7.28 -28.49 23.25
CA ALA A 135 8.28 -28.73 22.22
C ALA A 135 9.53 -29.44 22.78
N GLU A 136 9.74 -29.38 24.10
CA GLU A 136 10.80 -30.06 24.84
C GLU A 136 10.68 -31.58 24.65
N GLY A 137 11.59 -32.15 23.85
CA GLY A 137 11.61 -33.58 23.50
C GLY A 137 11.18 -33.91 22.07
N HIS A 138 10.58 -32.97 21.34
CA HIS A 138 10.21 -33.14 19.92
C HIS A 138 11.09 -32.34 18.96
N LEU A 139 11.90 -31.41 19.46
CA LEU A 139 12.87 -30.66 18.67
C LEU A 139 14.30 -31.12 18.96
N PRO A 140 15.19 -31.11 17.95
CA PRO A 140 16.61 -31.30 18.17
C PRO A 140 17.14 -30.32 19.23
N GLU A 141 17.97 -30.81 20.14
CA GLU A 141 18.46 -30.07 21.32
C GLU A 141 19.10 -28.71 20.95
N GLY A 142 19.81 -28.64 19.82
CA GLY A 142 20.38 -27.38 19.30
C GLY A 142 19.32 -26.35 18.87
N LEU A 143 18.25 -26.79 18.20
CA LEU A 143 17.15 -25.92 17.76
C LEU A 143 16.28 -25.48 18.94
N PHE A 144 16.00 -26.40 19.86
CA PHE A 144 15.28 -26.11 21.10
C PHE A 144 16.01 -25.07 21.96
N ASN A 145 17.31 -25.24 22.15
CA ASN A 145 18.14 -24.29 22.90
C ASN A 145 18.28 -22.94 22.18
N GLY A 146 18.35 -22.92 20.84
CA GLY A 146 18.35 -21.70 20.04
C GLY A 146 17.04 -20.91 20.17
N LEU A 147 15.89 -21.58 20.08
CA LEU A 147 14.56 -20.98 20.24
C LEU A 147 14.31 -20.52 21.68
N THR A 148 14.72 -21.31 22.67
CA THR A 148 14.60 -20.94 24.09
C THR A 148 15.42 -19.68 24.41
N LYS A 149 16.63 -19.55 23.83
CA LYS A 149 17.46 -18.34 23.96
C LYS A 149 16.86 -17.13 23.26
N LEU A 150 16.28 -17.30 22.07
CA LEU A 150 15.54 -16.27 21.34
C LEU A 150 14.36 -15.70 22.13
N VAL A 151 13.71 -16.54 22.94
CA VAL A 151 12.56 -16.18 23.78
C VAL A 151 12.95 -15.58 25.13
N SER A 152 14.13 -15.90 25.67
CA SER A 152 14.58 -15.45 27.00
C SER A 152 15.62 -14.32 26.99
N ALA A 153 16.27 -14.03 25.87
CA ALA A 153 17.19 -12.91 25.73
C ALA A 153 17.15 -12.30 24.32
N GLY A 154 16.98 -10.98 24.23
CA GLY A 154 17.08 -10.21 22.99
C GLY A 154 18.51 -10.08 22.44
N GLU A 155 19.29 -11.16 22.37
CA GLU A 155 20.68 -11.18 21.86
C GLU A 155 20.94 -12.30 20.84
N SER A 156 21.89 -12.02 19.94
CA SER A 156 22.31 -12.78 18.76
C SER A 156 22.95 -14.14 19.08
N LEU A 157 22.76 -15.12 18.19
CA LEU A 157 23.58 -16.33 18.14
C LEU A 157 25.03 -15.98 17.78
N PRO A 158 26.05 -16.60 18.40
CA PRO A 158 27.42 -16.56 17.91
C PRO A 158 27.56 -17.47 16.68
N ASP A 159 28.27 -16.96 15.67
CA ASP A 159 28.70 -17.70 14.49
C ASP A 159 29.45 -18.98 14.92
N LYS A 160 28.97 -20.13 14.45
CA LYS A 160 29.81 -21.33 14.35
C LYS A 160 29.75 -21.84 12.93
N GLU A 161 30.92 -21.80 12.31
CA GLU A 161 31.30 -22.45 11.05
C GLU A 161 30.79 -23.89 11.03
N PHE A 162 29.86 -24.19 10.12
CA PHE A 162 29.59 -25.57 9.73
C PHE A 162 30.64 -25.97 8.69
N GLN A 163 31.50 -26.91 9.06
CA GLN A 163 32.42 -27.55 8.14
C GLN A 163 31.63 -28.47 7.20
N ASP A 164 31.86 -28.31 5.90
CA ASP A 164 31.31 -29.10 4.81
C ASP A 164 31.68 -30.58 4.95
N GLU A 165 30.69 -31.43 5.17
CA GLU A 165 30.76 -32.83 4.76
C GLU A 165 30.00 -33.03 3.46
N LYS A 166 30.78 -33.28 2.41
CA LYS A 166 30.33 -33.58 1.05
C LYS A 166 29.25 -34.66 1.02
N ARG A 167 28.09 -34.32 0.45
CA ARG A 167 27.23 -35.28 -0.23
C ARG A 167 26.94 -34.76 -1.64
N ASP A 168 27.61 -35.39 -2.60
CA ASP A 168 27.22 -35.32 -3.99
C ASP A 168 25.83 -35.93 -4.17
N VAL A 169 24.96 -35.23 -4.90
CA VAL A 169 24.11 -35.70 -6.02
C VAL A 169 22.93 -34.71 -6.21
N ALA A 170 22.81 -34.17 -7.44
CA ALA A 170 21.76 -33.30 -8.02
C ALA A 170 21.88 -31.76 -7.79
N ALA A 171 22.85 -31.12 -8.45
CA ALA A 171 23.30 -29.75 -8.13
C ALA A 171 23.04 -28.63 -9.19
N ALA A 172 22.04 -28.73 -10.07
CA ALA A 172 21.76 -27.63 -11.02
C ALA A 172 20.61 -26.71 -10.55
N ALA A 173 19.40 -27.23 -10.39
CA ALA A 173 18.23 -26.42 -10.02
C ALA A 173 18.25 -25.78 -8.60
N PRO A 174 18.78 -26.44 -7.54
CA PRO A 174 18.85 -25.83 -6.21
C PRO A 174 19.87 -24.68 -6.13
N VAL A 175 20.96 -24.78 -6.90
CA VAL A 175 22.04 -23.79 -6.93
C VAL A 175 21.60 -22.54 -7.70
N GLU A 176 20.91 -22.71 -8.82
CA GLU A 176 20.33 -21.60 -9.59
C GLU A 176 19.31 -20.81 -8.76
N THR A 177 18.41 -21.50 -8.04
CA THR A 177 17.40 -20.87 -7.18
C THR A 177 18.03 -20.12 -5.99
N MET A 178 19.11 -20.65 -5.40
CA MET A 178 19.86 -19.95 -4.35
C MET A 178 20.59 -18.70 -4.87
N ASN A 179 21.20 -18.80 -6.05
CA ASN A 179 21.90 -17.68 -6.68
C ASN A 179 20.94 -16.53 -7.04
N GLU A 180 19.74 -16.86 -7.55
CA GLU A 180 18.70 -15.87 -7.83
C GLU A 180 18.24 -15.15 -6.56
N LYS A 181 17.97 -15.89 -5.48
CA LYS A 181 17.58 -15.31 -4.18
C LYS A 181 18.67 -14.37 -3.66
N GLN A 182 19.93 -14.78 -3.71
CA GLN A 182 21.06 -13.96 -3.29
C GLN A 182 21.19 -12.69 -4.13
N ALA A 183 21.01 -12.76 -5.45
CA ALA A 183 21.05 -11.60 -6.33
C ALA A 183 19.95 -10.59 -6.00
N LEU A 184 18.73 -11.05 -5.75
CA LEU A 184 17.61 -10.20 -5.33
C LEU A 184 17.86 -9.53 -3.98
N MET A 185 18.43 -10.26 -3.02
CA MET A 185 18.80 -9.72 -1.72
C MET A 185 19.95 -8.69 -1.81
N ALA A 186 20.93 -8.93 -2.67
CA ALA A 186 22.00 -7.97 -2.93
C ALA A 186 21.43 -6.67 -3.54
N GLN A 187 20.49 -6.79 -4.48
CA GLN A 187 19.80 -5.64 -5.05
C GLN A 187 19.01 -4.87 -3.98
N PHE A 188 18.30 -5.56 -3.08
CA PHE A 188 17.61 -4.92 -1.96
C PHE A 188 18.58 -4.07 -1.13
N LEU A 189 19.71 -4.65 -0.70
CA LEU A 189 20.73 -3.92 0.08
C LEU A 189 21.33 -2.74 -0.70
N GLN A 190 21.44 -2.84 -2.03
CA GLN A 190 21.94 -1.77 -2.87
C GLN A 190 20.96 -0.59 -2.96
N LEU A 191 19.65 -0.86 -3.05
CA LEU A 191 18.60 0.15 -3.10
C LEU A 191 18.41 0.82 -1.74
N PHE A 192 18.30 0.02 -0.67
CA PHE A 192 18.08 0.48 0.70
C PHE A 192 19.41 0.63 1.46
N SER A 193 20.40 1.24 0.82
CA SER A 193 21.70 1.45 1.43
C SER A 193 21.74 2.77 2.21
N GLY A 194 22.04 2.69 3.50
CA GLY A 194 22.29 3.84 4.35
C GLY A 194 23.77 3.97 4.72
N ARG A 195 24.00 4.32 5.97
CA ARG A 195 25.29 4.44 6.63
C ARG A 195 26.04 3.11 6.64
N GLU A 196 27.36 3.17 6.42
CA GLU A 196 28.18 1.99 6.11
C GLU A 196 28.60 1.19 7.34
N ASP A 197 28.74 1.85 8.49
CA ASP A 197 29.29 1.30 9.72
C ASP A 197 28.23 0.88 10.74
N CYS A 198 26.94 1.14 10.47
CA CYS A 198 25.87 0.79 11.39
C CYS A 198 24.48 0.72 10.76
N PHE A 199 23.59 -0.01 11.43
CA PHE A 199 22.16 -0.05 11.16
C PHE A 199 21.40 -0.13 12.49
N ALA A 200 20.08 -0.23 12.47
CA ALA A 200 19.30 -0.33 13.70
C ALA A 200 18.45 -1.60 13.75
N ARG A 201 18.39 -2.21 14.94
CA ARG A 201 17.50 -3.32 15.26
C ARG A 201 16.34 -2.79 16.10
N GLN A 202 15.11 -3.13 15.72
CA GLN A 202 13.94 -2.80 16.52
C GLN A 202 13.89 -3.68 17.76
N TRP A 203 13.60 -3.07 18.91
CA TRP A 203 13.20 -3.75 20.12
C TRP A 203 11.79 -3.34 20.50
N ALA A 204 11.09 -4.22 21.20
CA ALA A 204 9.79 -3.95 21.78
C ALA A 204 9.79 -4.48 23.22
N ASP A 205 9.20 -3.70 24.11
CA ASP A 205 8.92 -4.05 25.49
C ASP A 205 7.42 -3.82 25.71
N ARG A 206 6.60 -4.87 25.75
CA ARG A 206 5.16 -4.68 25.96
C ARG A 206 4.77 -4.59 27.42
N GLN A 207 5.65 -4.85 28.39
CA GLN A 207 5.33 -4.53 29.79
C GLN A 207 5.15 -3.01 29.93
N GLU A 208 5.98 -2.23 29.23
CA GLU A 208 5.83 -0.77 29.16
C GLU A 208 5.08 -0.26 27.91
N ASN A 209 4.65 -1.16 27.01
CA ASN A 209 4.08 -0.84 25.69
C ASN A 209 4.94 0.15 24.89
N LYS A 210 6.26 -0.01 25.00
CA LYS A 210 7.27 0.80 24.30
C LYS A 210 7.92 -0.04 23.21
N SER A 211 8.32 0.63 22.15
CA SER A 211 9.17 0.05 21.13
C SER A 211 10.16 1.10 20.69
N GLY A 212 11.35 0.66 20.34
CA GLY A 212 12.42 1.56 19.94
C GLY A 212 13.39 0.85 19.01
N TYR A 213 14.50 1.53 18.75
CA TYR A 213 15.57 0.98 17.94
C TYR A 213 16.88 1.11 18.68
N VAL A 214 17.69 0.07 18.57
CA VAL A 214 19.06 0.03 19.10
C VAL A 214 20.04 -0.05 17.93
N PRO A 215 21.09 0.79 17.91
CA PRO A 215 22.09 0.75 16.87
C PRO A 215 22.93 -0.52 16.96
N VAL A 216 23.20 -1.13 15.81
CA VAL A 216 24.13 -2.24 15.61
C VAL A 216 25.34 -1.68 14.86
N ARG A 217 26.53 -1.77 15.45
CA ARG A 217 27.74 -1.01 15.05
C ARG A 217 28.67 -1.80 14.12
N TYR A 218 28.10 -2.36 13.06
CA TYR A 218 28.84 -2.94 11.93
C TYR A 218 27.94 -2.92 10.69
N ALA A 219 28.51 -3.22 9.52
CA ALA A 219 27.78 -3.18 8.25
C ALA A 219 26.65 -4.24 8.18
N MET A 220 25.52 -3.88 7.59
CA MET A 220 24.43 -4.83 7.36
C MET A 220 24.81 -5.84 6.26
N GLY A 221 24.63 -7.12 6.57
CA GLY A 221 24.88 -8.24 5.64
C GLY A 221 23.60 -8.97 5.21
N ILE A 222 23.74 -9.92 4.28
CA ILE A 222 22.64 -10.74 3.74
C ILE A 222 21.91 -11.50 4.84
N SER A 223 22.63 -12.07 5.81
CA SER A 223 22.03 -12.81 6.95
C SER A 223 21.03 -11.95 7.75
N HIS A 224 21.36 -10.69 7.99
CA HIS A 224 20.46 -9.74 8.67
C HIS A 224 19.22 -9.44 7.82
N LEU A 225 19.38 -9.32 6.51
CA LEU A 225 18.23 -9.15 5.61
C LEU A 225 17.36 -10.42 5.58
N GLU A 226 17.96 -11.60 5.65
CA GLU A 226 17.23 -12.86 5.77
C GLU A 226 16.36 -12.91 7.04
N GLU A 227 16.93 -12.54 8.19
CA GLU A 227 16.20 -12.37 9.44
C GLU A 227 15.10 -11.30 9.34
N HIS A 228 15.32 -10.24 8.55
CA HIS A 228 14.33 -9.19 8.28
C HIS A 228 13.10 -9.72 7.55
N LEU A 229 13.36 -10.35 6.41
CA LEU A 229 12.34 -10.77 5.45
C LEU A 229 11.57 -12.01 5.94
N SER A 230 12.21 -12.84 6.76
CA SER A 230 11.55 -13.93 7.49
C SER A 230 10.72 -13.44 8.68
N GLY A 231 10.90 -12.19 9.11
CA GLY A 231 10.18 -11.63 10.25
C GLY A 231 10.79 -11.95 11.62
N ILE A 232 11.95 -12.62 11.66
CA ILE A 232 12.67 -12.96 12.89
C ILE A 232 13.05 -11.67 13.63
N LYS A 233 13.69 -10.72 12.95
CA LYS A 233 14.05 -9.40 13.48
C LYS A 233 13.56 -8.28 12.56
N THR A 234 13.24 -7.12 13.12
CA THR A 234 12.90 -5.95 12.30
C THR A 234 14.07 -4.98 12.35
N TYR A 235 14.53 -4.55 11.18
CA TYR A 235 15.69 -3.69 11.04
C TYR A 235 15.31 -2.37 10.37
N GLY A 236 16.15 -1.37 10.58
CA GLY A 236 16.08 -0.10 9.90
C GLY A 236 17.48 0.41 9.55
N ILE A 237 17.53 1.41 8.67
CA ILE A 237 18.75 2.01 8.15
C ILE A 237 18.84 3.48 8.56
N TYR A 238 20.06 3.92 8.87
CA TYR A 238 20.36 5.34 8.98
C TYR A 238 20.69 5.84 7.58
N LEU A 239 19.86 6.70 6.99
CA LEU A 239 20.03 7.08 5.57
C LEU A 239 21.35 7.81 5.28
N LEU A 240 21.81 8.62 6.25
CA LEU A 240 22.93 9.52 6.09
C LEU A 240 24.27 8.80 6.27
N LYS A 241 25.09 8.80 5.21
CA LYS A 241 26.45 8.26 5.20
C LYS A 241 27.42 9.16 5.95
N ALA A 242 28.61 8.63 6.22
CA ALA A 242 29.66 9.37 6.92
C ALA A 242 30.08 10.67 6.19
N ASP A 243 30.01 10.68 4.86
CA ASP A 243 30.33 11.82 3.99
C ASP A 243 29.13 12.78 3.77
N SER A 244 28.05 12.63 4.55
CA SER A 244 26.81 13.41 4.44
C SER A 244 26.07 13.25 3.10
N THR A 245 26.29 12.14 2.40
CA THR A 245 25.51 11.75 1.21
C THR A 245 24.46 10.68 1.54
N VAL A 246 23.49 10.51 0.64
CA VAL A 246 22.47 9.46 0.70
C VAL A 246 22.33 8.79 -0.67
N LYS A 247 21.97 7.51 -0.69
CA LYS A 247 21.59 6.78 -1.91
C LYS A 247 20.09 6.67 -2.12
N CYS A 248 19.32 6.87 -1.06
CA CYS A 248 17.87 6.96 -1.13
C CYS A 248 17.34 8.02 -0.14
N GLY A 249 16.18 8.56 -0.47
CA GLY A 249 15.38 9.39 0.41
C GLY A 249 13.96 8.83 0.49
N VAL A 250 13.20 9.27 1.48
CA VAL A 250 11.83 8.79 1.67
C VAL A 250 10.93 9.94 2.13
N ILE A 251 9.73 9.99 1.57
CA ILE A 251 8.61 10.73 2.15
C ILE A 251 7.79 9.71 2.94
N ASP A 252 7.74 9.88 4.26
CA ASP A 252 6.97 9.06 5.18
C ASP A 252 5.61 9.73 5.42
N ALA A 253 4.53 9.02 5.15
CA ALA A 253 3.17 9.51 5.27
C ALA A 253 2.45 8.74 6.36
N ASP A 254 2.29 9.34 7.53
CA ASP A 254 1.66 8.72 8.69
C ASP A 254 0.25 9.26 8.90
N ILE A 255 -0.70 8.39 9.27
CA ILE A 255 -2.03 8.87 9.67
C ILE A 255 -1.89 9.81 10.88
N HIS A 256 -2.51 11.00 10.80
CA HIS A 256 -2.48 11.99 11.87
C HIS A 256 -3.10 11.42 13.16
N PRO A 257 -2.58 11.72 14.37
CA PRO A 257 -3.01 11.10 15.64
C PRO A 257 -4.51 11.06 15.88
N GLU A 258 -5.23 12.11 15.49
CA GLU A 258 -6.69 12.20 15.60
C GLU A 258 -7.43 11.05 14.90
N TYR A 259 -6.86 10.51 13.83
CA TYR A 259 -7.45 9.44 13.03
C TYR A 259 -6.85 8.06 13.33
N ARG A 260 -6.02 7.93 14.38
CA ARG A 260 -5.40 6.66 14.76
C ARG A 260 -6.32 5.74 15.59
N ASP A 261 -7.53 6.17 15.94
CA ASP A 261 -8.45 5.37 16.74
C ASP A 261 -9.09 4.17 15.99
N LYS A 262 -9.49 3.15 16.75
CA LYS A 262 -10.11 1.92 16.20
C LYS A 262 -11.59 2.11 15.82
N LYS A 263 -12.29 3.11 16.37
CA LYS A 263 -13.71 3.40 16.11
C LYS A 263 -13.89 4.77 15.44
N LEU A 264 -13.46 4.88 14.20
CA LEU A 264 -13.69 6.08 13.39
C LEU A 264 -15.14 6.14 12.90
N SER A 265 -15.69 7.37 12.84
CA SER A 265 -16.97 7.65 12.20
C SER A 265 -16.92 7.32 10.70
N ALA A 266 -18.08 7.12 10.06
CA ALA A 266 -18.14 6.90 8.62
C ALA A 266 -17.51 8.06 7.82
N ASP A 267 -17.70 9.29 8.30
CA ASP A 267 -17.14 10.50 7.68
C ASP A 267 -15.60 10.54 7.79
N HIS A 268 -15.01 10.19 8.95
CA HIS A 268 -13.55 10.10 9.10
C HIS A 268 -12.94 8.99 8.24
N LYS A 269 -13.61 7.83 8.12
CA LYS A 269 -13.16 6.76 7.23
C LYS A 269 -13.15 7.20 5.76
N ARG A 270 -14.19 7.93 5.34
CA ARG A 270 -14.26 8.49 3.98
C ARG A 270 -13.16 9.54 3.75
N LEU A 271 -12.94 10.44 4.71
CA LEU A 271 -11.86 11.44 4.65
C LEU A 271 -10.49 10.77 4.47
N LEU A 272 -10.14 9.82 5.36
CA LEU A 272 -8.88 9.06 5.27
C LEU A 272 -8.69 8.41 3.90
N TYR A 273 -9.75 7.77 3.38
CA TYR A 273 -9.67 7.11 2.08
C TYR A 273 -9.44 8.12 0.95
N ARG A 274 -10.20 9.22 0.95
CA ARG A 274 -10.11 10.28 -0.05
C ARG A 274 -8.72 10.93 -0.06
N GLU A 275 -8.21 11.29 1.11
CA GLU A 275 -6.90 11.94 1.24
C GLU A 275 -5.75 10.99 0.95
N LYS A 276 -5.84 9.73 1.35
CA LYS A 276 -4.87 8.69 0.98
C LYS A 276 -4.70 8.63 -0.54
N ASN A 277 -5.82 8.53 -1.27
CA ASN A 277 -5.82 8.42 -2.72
C ASN A 277 -5.27 9.68 -3.38
N TYR A 278 -5.75 10.85 -2.93
CA TYR A 278 -5.25 12.15 -3.40
C TYR A 278 -3.74 12.30 -3.18
N MET A 279 -3.26 12.02 -1.97
CA MET A 279 -1.85 12.08 -1.59
C MET A 279 -0.98 11.18 -2.46
N ILE A 280 -1.35 9.90 -2.59
CA ILE A 280 -0.61 8.95 -3.44
C ILE A 280 -0.55 9.47 -4.87
N ARG A 281 -1.68 9.85 -5.46
CA ARG A 281 -1.74 10.38 -6.83
C ARG A 281 -0.85 11.62 -6.97
N ARG A 282 -1.00 12.59 -6.06
CA ARG A 282 -0.33 13.89 -6.17
C ARG A 282 1.18 13.77 -6.00
N ILE A 283 1.66 12.95 -5.07
CA ILE A 283 3.10 12.67 -4.91
C ILE A 283 3.65 12.00 -6.16
N MET A 284 2.95 10.98 -6.72
CA MET A 284 3.38 10.29 -7.93
C MET A 284 3.42 11.24 -9.14
N ASP A 285 2.45 12.14 -9.27
CA ASP A 285 2.35 13.08 -10.38
C ASP A 285 3.44 14.16 -10.29
N ILE A 286 3.64 14.79 -9.12
CA ILE A 286 4.71 15.78 -8.94
C ILE A 286 6.08 15.13 -9.16
N SER A 287 6.28 13.91 -8.65
CA SER A 287 7.53 13.18 -8.86
C SER A 287 7.80 12.91 -10.35
N ALA A 288 6.78 12.48 -11.09
CA ALA A 288 6.88 12.23 -12.52
C ALA A 288 7.19 13.51 -13.32
N GLU A 289 6.60 14.66 -12.93
CA GLU A 289 6.93 15.97 -13.51
C GLU A 289 8.40 16.35 -13.28
N GLN A 290 9.00 15.88 -12.18
CA GLN A 290 10.41 16.06 -11.87
C GLN A 290 11.31 14.96 -12.46
N GLY A 291 10.76 14.03 -13.25
CA GLY A 291 11.51 12.97 -13.93
C GLY A 291 11.94 11.80 -13.02
N ILE A 292 11.32 11.64 -11.85
CA ILE A 292 11.60 10.52 -10.94
C ILE A 292 10.33 9.75 -10.58
N LYS A 293 10.45 8.44 -10.41
CA LYS A 293 9.34 7.58 -10.00
C LYS A 293 9.65 6.99 -8.61
N PRO A 294 8.89 7.35 -7.56
CA PRO A 294 9.08 6.74 -6.27
C PRO A 294 8.53 5.31 -6.23
N LEU A 295 9.10 4.49 -5.35
CA LEU A 295 8.58 3.18 -5.00
C LEU A 295 7.65 3.34 -3.79
N LEU A 296 6.36 3.06 -4.00
CA LEU A 296 5.33 3.15 -2.96
C LEU A 296 5.26 1.85 -2.14
N GLU A 297 5.46 1.99 -0.84
CA GLU A 297 5.34 0.93 0.17
C GLU A 297 4.20 1.26 1.13
N TYR A 298 3.41 0.24 1.50
CA TYR A 298 2.57 0.31 2.69
C TYR A 298 3.37 -0.20 3.90
N SER A 299 3.48 0.62 4.96
CA SER A 299 4.41 0.39 6.08
C SER A 299 4.04 -0.79 6.99
N GLY A 300 2.93 -1.47 6.72
CA GLY A 300 2.42 -2.60 7.52
C GLY A 300 1.47 -2.17 8.66
N HIS A 301 1.24 -0.87 8.86
CA HIS A 301 0.26 -0.40 9.85
C HIS A 301 -0.64 0.73 9.34
N LYS A 302 -0.21 1.98 9.50
CA LYS A 302 -1.04 3.16 9.27
C LYS A 302 -0.29 4.26 8.51
N GLY A 303 0.72 3.87 7.74
CA GLY A 303 1.50 4.81 6.95
C GLY A 303 1.95 4.25 5.62
N TYR A 304 2.49 5.13 4.79
CA TYR A 304 3.01 4.85 3.46
C TYR A 304 4.39 5.46 3.34
N HIS A 305 5.31 4.74 2.70
CA HIS A 305 6.62 5.29 2.35
C HIS A 305 6.71 5.46 0.84
N PHE A 306 7.18 6.63 0.41
CA PHE A 306 7.53 6.91 -0.98
C PHE A 306 9.05 6.97 -1.08
N TRP A 307 9.67 5.88 -1.55
CA TRP A 307 11.12 5.77 -1.65
C TRP A 307 11.64 6.33 -2.97
N PHE A 308 12.67 7.16 -2.89
CA PHE A 308 13.36 7.77 -4.04
C PHE A 308 14.80 7.28 -4.05
N PHE A 309 15.26 6.72 -5.17
CA PHE A 309 16.59 6.10 -5.27
C PHE A 309 17.48 6.84 -6.26
N PHE A 310 18.79 6.90 -5.99
CA PHE A 310 19.78 7.57 -6.81
C PHE A 310 20.91 6.61 -7.21
N LYS A 311 21.38 6.71 -8.47
CA LYS A 311 22.43 5.82 -9.00
C LYS A 311 23.76 5.97 -8.26
N SER A 312 24.12 7.20 -7.93
CA SER A 312 25.29 7.54 -7.11
C SER A 312 24.85 8.31 -5.87
N PRO A 313 25.64 8.26 -4.77
CA PRO A 313 25.33 9.04 -3.57
C PRO A 313 25.18 10.54 -3.88
N VAL A 314 24.21 11.18 -3.24
CA VAL A 314 23.86 12.59 -3.42
C VAL A 314 23.94 13.33 -2.08
N PRO A 315 24.39 14.60 -2.03
CA PRO A 315 24.31 15.41 -0.81
C PRO A 315 22.92 15.39 -0.19
N ALA A 316 22.85 15.10 1.12
CA ALA A 316 21.58 14.97 1.83
C ALA A 316 20.70 16.23 1.77
N SER A 317 21.31 17.42 1.79
CA SER A 317 20.63 18.70 1.64
C SER A 317 19.88 18.80 0.30
N ARG A 318 20.49 18.37 -0.81
CA ARG A 318 19.85 18.38 -2.14
C ARG A 318 18.64 17.46 -2.18
N VAL A 319 18.77 16.25 -1.63
CA VAL A 319 17.66 15.29 -1.57
C VAL A 319 16.53 15.81 -0.68
N LYS A 320 16.85 16.35 0.49
CA LYS A 320 15.87 16.93 1.41
C LYS A 320 15.09 18.07 0.76
N SER A 321 15.78 19.06 0.16
CA SER A 321 15.11 20.18 -0.54
C SER A 321 14.22 19.69 -1.68
N PHE A 322 14.69 18.74 -2.47
CA PHE A 322 13.91 18.15 -3.55
C PHE A 322 12.64 17.46 -3.04
N LEU A 323 12.75 16.61 -2.02
CA LEU A 323 11.61 15.91 -1.45
C LEU A 323 10.64 16.86 -0.72
N SER A 324 11.14 17.90 -0.06
CA SER A 324 10.31 18.97 0.52
C SER A 324 9.46 19.68 -0.54
N ASN A 325 10.03 19.98 -1.71
CA ASN A 325 9.26 20.58 -2.80
C ASN A 325 8.13 19.68 -3.33
N ILE A 326 8.24 18.36 -3.13
CA ILE A 326 7.18 17.39 -3.45
C ILE A 326 6.18 17.28 -2.30
N ALA A 327 6.65 17.13 -1.07
CA ALA A 327 5.83 16.84 0.10
C ALA A 327 5.05 18.06 0.60
N GLU A 328 5.65 19.24 0.67
CA GLU A 328 5.05 20.42 1.31
C GLU A 328 3.73 20.86 0.67
N PRO A 329 3.59 20.94 -0.68
CA PRO A 329 2.30 21.27 -1.29
C PRO A 329 1.22 20.25 -0.93
N VAL A 330 1.56 18.95 -0.98
CA VAL A 330 0.61 17.87 -0.67
C VAL A 330 0.22 17.87 0.81
N ASN A 331 1.16 18.17 1.70
CA ASN A 331 0.92 18.23 3.14
C ASN A 331 -0.03 19.37 3.54
N ARG A 332 -0.07 20.47 2.77
CA ARG A 332 -1.04 21.58 2.96
C ARG A 332 -2.45 21.22 2.47
N ASP A 333 -2.54 20.24 1.58
CA ASP A 333 -3.76 19.83 0.90
C ASP A 333 -4.50 18.68 1.62
N ILE A 334 -3.96 18.17 2.73
CA ILE A 334 -4.51 17.03 3.50
C ILE A 334 -4.48 17.35 5.00
N SER A 335 -5.33 16.69 5.77
CA SER A 335 -5.37 16.82 7.24
C SER A 335 -5.32 15.49 7.98
N ALA A 336 -5.61 14.38 7.30
CA ALA A 336 -5.65 13.04 7.86
C ALA A 336 -4.29 12.33 7.86
N PHE A 337 -3.29 12.91 7.21
CA PHE A 337 -1.92 12.41 7.15
C PHE A 337 -0.92 13.52 7.40
N ASP A 338 0.20 13.17 8.02
CA ASP A 338 1.38 14.01 8.17
C ASP A 338 2.48 13.47 7.25
N LEU A 339 3.04 14.34 6.39
CA LEU A 339 4.16 14.00 5.50
C LEU A 339 5.49 14.45 6.10
N GLU A 340 6.35 13.50 6.43
CA GLU A 340 7.72 13.76 6.88
C GLU A 340 8.74 13.41 5.80
N VAL A 341 9.71 14.30 5.59
CA VAL A 341 10.80 14.10 4.63
C VAL A 341 12.06 13.59 5.31
N PHE A 342 12.63 12.52 4.76
CA PHE A 342 13.92 11.99 5.16
C PHE A 342 14.90 11.95 3.97
N PRO A 343 16.15 12.41 4.15
CA PRO A 343 16.81 12.73 5.43
C PRO A 343 16.35 14.06 6.09
N LYS A 344 16.13 14.07 7.42
CA LYS A 344 15.80 15.32 8.15
C LYS A 344 17.00 16.25 8.36
N GLN A 345 18.22 15.71 8.32
CA GLN A 345 19.45 16.44 8.63
C GLN A 345 20.40 16.44 7.44
N ASP A 346 21.09 17.56 7.24
CA ASP A 346 21.97 17.80 6.09
C ASP A 346 23.37 17.23 6.33
N GLN A 347 23.79 17.14 7.60
CA GLN A 347 25.07 16.62 8.06
C GLN A 347 24.88 15.86 9.38
N LEU A 348 25.82 14.95 9.69
CA LEU A 348 25.89 14.33 11.00
C LEU A 348 26.47 15.32 12.01
N SER A 349 25.77 15.59 13.11
CA SER A 349 26.21 16.50 14.18
C SER A 349 27.36 15.95 15.05
N GLY A 350 28.06 14.90 14.60
CA GLY A 350 29.18 14.26 15.30
C GLY A 350 28.81 13.41 16.53
N LYS A 351 27.62 13.57 17.13
CA LYS A 351 27.19 12.82 18.33
C LYS A 351 26.03 11.83 18.12
N GLY A 352 25.48 11.72 16.91
CA GLY A 352 24.31 10.88 16.60
C GLY A 352 24.51 9.95 15.39
N PHE A 353 23.61 8.97 15.25
CA PHE A 353 23.64 8.00 14.15
C PHE A 353 23.00 8.50 12.85
N GLY A 354 22.23 9.59 12.91
CA GLY A 354 21.39 10.05 11.81
C GLY A 354 19.92 9.73 12.04
N ASN A 355 19.06 10.06 11.07
CA ASN A 355 17.64 9.67 11.12
C ASN A 355 17.48 8.24 10.64
N LEU A 356 16.64 7.49 11.35
CA LEU A 356 16.37 6.09 11.12
C LEU A 356 15.07 5.91 10.35
N VAL A 357 15.08 5.02 9.35
CA VAL A 357 13.88 4.55 8.67
C VAL A 357 13.84 3.02 8.74
N LYS A 358 12.67 2.44 9.03
CA LYS A 358 12.48 0.98 9.01
C LYS A 358 12.69 0.45 7.58
N LEU A 359 13.36 -0.68 7.44
CA LEU A 359 13.45 -1.36 6.15
C LEU A 359 12.07 -1.88 5.69
N PRO A 360 11.81 -1.88 4.37
CA PRO A 360 10.58 -2.43 3.82
C PRO A 360 10.58 -3.96 3.84
N LEU A 361 9.39 -4.53 3.63
CA LEU A 361 9.10 -5.97 3.67
C LEU A 361 9.27 -6.64 5.05
N GLY A 362 9.65 -5.88 6.08
CA GLY A 362 9.68 -6.36 7.46
C GLY A 362 8.29 -6.42 8.12
N ILE A 363 8.20 -7.20 9.20
CA ILE A 363 7.02 -7.30 10.05
C ILE A 363 6.93 -6.09 10.99
N HIS A 364 5.75 -5.48 11.04
CA HIS A 364 5.44 -4.44 12.01
C HIS A 364 5.09 -5.06 13.38
N ARG A 365 6.00 -4.91 14.36
CA ARG A 365 5.94 -5.64 15.65
C ARG A 365 4.66 -5.41 16.47
N LYS A 366 4.02 -4.25 16.35
CA LYS A 366 2.79 -3.94 17.11
C LYS A 366 1.55 -4.73 16.66
N ASN A 367 1.47 -5.10 15.39
CA ASN A 367 0.25 -5.71 14.80
C ASN A 367 0.54 -6.97 13.99
N GLY A 368 1.80 -7.38 13.87
CA GLY A 368 2.23 -8.60 13.18
C GLY A 368 2.07 -8.57 11.66
N LYS A 369 1.72 -7.43 11.05
CA LYS A 369 1.50 -7.34 9.60
C LYS A 369 2.80 -7.02 8.85
N PRO A 370 3.07 -7.67 7.71
CA PRO A 370 4.20 -7.32 6.87
C PRO A 370 3.94 -6.00 6.13
N SER A 371 5.02 -5.29 5.83
CA SER A 371 5.00 -4.22 4.83
C SER A 371 5.11 -4.80 3.42
N PHE A 372 4.62 -4.10 2.41
CA PHE A 372 4.68 -4.54 1.01
C PHE A 372 4.66 -3.37 0.03
N PHE A 373 5.18 -3.59 -1.16
CA PHE A 373 5.12 -2.62 -2.25
C PHE A 373 3.78 -2.68 -2.96
N MET A 374 3.07 -1.55 -2.97
CA MET A 374 1.71 -1.43 -3.51
C MET A 374 1.67 -1.69 -5.03
N GLY A 375 2.76 -1.38 -5.74
CA GLY A 375 2.86 -1.57 -7.19
C GLY A 375 3.11 -3.01 -7.64
N CYS A 376 3.37 -3.94 -6.72
CA CYS A 376 3.51 -5.36 -7.02
C CYS A 376 2.15 -6.06 -6.86
N GLU A 377 1.73 -6.81 -7.89
CA GLU A 377 0.44 -7.50 -7.92
C GLU A 377 0.33 -8.59 -6.85
N LYS A 378 1.41 -9.33 -6.59
CA LYS A 378 1.43 -10.42 -5.62
C LYS A 378 2.06 -9.99 -4.30
N ARG A 379 1.55 -10.53 -3.19
CA ARG A 379 2.02 -10.18 -1.83
C ARG A 379 3.08 -11.14 -1.29
N ASP A 380 3.38 -12.22 -1.99
CA ASP A 380 4.44 -13.15 -1.60
C ASP A 380 5.84 -12.49 -1.68
N LEU A 381 6.73 -12.92 -0.77
CA LEU A 381 8.06 -12.33 -0.61
C LEU A 381 8.90 -12.40 -1.90
N GLN A 382 8.84 -13.52 -2.63
CA GLN A 382 9.65 -13.70 -3.83
C GLN A 382 9.23 -12.72 -4.93
N SER A 383 7.93 -12.55 -5.14
CA SER A 383 7.40 -11.56 -6.09
C SER A 383 7.74 -10.12 -5.68
N GLN A 384 7.67 -9.80 -4.39
CA GLN A 384 8.04 -8.47 -3.87
C GLN A 384 9.52 -8.16 -4.07
N LEU A 385 10.41 -9.14 -3.85
CA LEU A 385 11.84 -9.00 -4.13
C LEU A 385 12.11 -8.87 -5.63
N SER A 386 11.48 -9.72 -6.44
CA SER A 386 11.62 -9.68 -7.91
C SER A 386 11.10 -8.38 -8.51
N PHE A 387 10.09 -7.76 -7.88
CA PHE A 387 9.57 -6.46 -8.29
C PHE A 387 10.60 -5.34 -8.18
N LEU A 388 11.57 -5.44 -7.25
CA LEU A 388 12.64 -4.46 -7.10
C LEU A 388 13.56 -4.40 -8.32
N SER A 389 13.66 -5.47 -9.11
CA SER A 389 14.38 -5.49 -10.40
C SER A 389 13.88 -4.43 -11.38
N ASN A 390 12.64 -3.94 -11.23
CA ASN A 390 12.06 -2.89 -12.07
C ASN A 390 12.35 -1.48 -11.57
N VAL A 391 12.96 -1.34 -10.39
CA VAL A 391 13.31 -0.04 -9.82
C VAL A 391 14.56 0.49 -10.51
N ASN A 392 14.40 1.62 -11.19
CA ASN A 392 15.50 2.32 -11.84
C ASN A 392 15.87 3.56 -11.01
N PRO A 393 17.00 3.54 -10.29
CA PRO A 393 17.47 4.72 -9.57
C PRO A 393 17.72 5.88 -10.54
N ALA A 394 17.38 7.08 -10.08
CA ALA A 394 17.54 8.30 -10.86
C ALA A 394 19.00 8.76 -10.91
N LEU A 395 19.33 9.50 -11.96
CA LEU A 395 20.59 10.22 -12.11
C LEU A 395 20.56 11.48 -11.21
N PRO A 396 21.59 11.79 -10.41
CA PRO A 396 21.58 12.96 -9.51
C PRO A 396 21.26 14.31 -10.15
N GLU A 397 21.52 14.43 -11.46
CA GLU A 397 21.33 15.63 -12.26
C GLU A 397 19.85 16.07 -12.30
N ILE A 398 18.89 15.16 -12.06
CA ILE A 398 17.47 15.53 -11.96
C ILE A 398 17.21 16.56 -10.84
N LEU A 399 18.09 16.60 -9.84
CA LEU A 399 17.96 17.48 -8.68
C LEU A 399 18.49 18.90 -8.98
N ASP A 400 19.17 19.12 -10.10
CA ASP A 400 19.72 20.44 -10.48
C ASP A 400 18.67 21.37 -11.09
N GLY A 401 17.51 20.84 -11.52
CA GLY A 401 16.37 21.64 -11.97
C GLY A 401 15.69 22.47 -10.85
N VAL A 402 16.15 22.34 -9.62
CA VAL A 402 15.53 22.90 -8.41
C VAL A 402 16.10 24.29 -8.03
N SER A 403 17.15 24.76 -8.70
CA SER A 403 17.77 26.05 -8.38
C SER A 403 16.99 27.25 -8.93
N SER A 404 15.89 27.63 -8.27
CA SER A 404 15.48 29.02 -7.96
C SER A 404 13.99 29.09 -7.62
N ALA A 405 13.67 29.13 -6.32
CA ALA A 405 12.44 29.73 -5.85
C ALA A 405 12.59 31.26 -6.02
N GLY A 406 11.77 31.84 -6.91
CA GLY A 406 11.75 33.28 -7.17
C GLY A 406 11.86 33.59 -8.66
N GLU A 407 10.69 33.77 -9.28
CA GLU A 407 10.50 34.46 -10.56
C GLU A 407 11.08 33.79 -11.82
N ASN A 408 10.20 33.55 -12.80
CA ASN A 408 10.48 33.03 -14.14
C ASN A 408 10.61 31.50 -14.31
N PHE A 409 9.50 30.78 -14.03
CA PHE A 409 9.19 29.47 -14.63
C PHE A 409 8.73 29.58 -16.10
N ALA A 410 9.17 30.63 -16.81
CA ALA A 410 9.00 30.76 -18.25
C ALA A 410 10.41 30.77 -18.84
N GLN A 411 10.70 29.81 -19.72
CA GLN A 411 11.96 29.66 -20.47
C GLN A 411 13.12 28.96 -19.74
N LYS A 412 12.99 27.64 -19.54
CA LYS A 412 14.10 26.72 -19.80
C LYS A 412 13.55 25.39 -20.30
N ASN A 413 13.92 25.04 -21.53
CA ASN A 413 13.60 23.79 -22.24
C ASN A 413 14.23 22.57 -21.55
N ASN A 414 13.74 22.18 -20.38
CA ASN A 414 13.76 20.78 -19.99
C ASN A 414 12.37 20.25 -20.33
N GLN A 415 12.27 19.39 -21.34
CA GLN A 415 11.03 18.65 -21.59
C GLN A 415 10.72 17.85 -20.34
N VAL A 416 9.84 18.38 -19.49
CA VAL A 416 9.18 17.63 -18.44
C VAL A 416 8.46 16.49 -19.17
N VAL A 417 9.03 15.29 -19.13
CA VAL A 417 8.43 14.11 -19.72
C VAL A 417 7.28 13.71 -18.81
N LEU A 418 6.13 14.36 -19.01
CA LEU A 418 4.87 13.94 -18.41
C LEU A 418 4.66 12.47 -18.75
N HIS A 419 4.41 11.64 -17.73
CA HIS A 419 4.09 10.25 -17.94
C HIS A 419 2.95 10.14 -18.99
N PRO A 420 3.03 9.23 -19.99
CA PRO A 420 2.13 9.25 -21.14
C PRO A 420 0.62 9.30 -20.80
N ARG A 421 0.22 8.61 -19.72
CA ARG A 421 -1.17 8.65 -19.22
C ARG A 421 -1.58 10.02 -18.66
N LEU A 422 -0.67 10.71 -17.98
CA LEU A 422 -0.92 12.07 -17.47
C LEU A 422 -0.92 13.07 -18.62
N ALA A 423 -0.03 12.90 -19.60
CA ALA A 423 -0.01 13.73 -20.80
C ALA A 423 -1.32 13.60 -21.61
N ALA A 424 -1.84 12.38 -21.77
CA ALA A 424 -3.14 12.16 -22.40
C ALA A 424 -4.28 12.83 -21.61
N PHE A 425 -4.30 12.67 -20.29
CA PHE A 425 -5.32 13.30 -19.45
C PHE A 425 -5.28 14.83 -19.50
N ALA A 426 -4.09 15.42 -19.39
CA ALA A 426 -3.89 16.88 -19.49
C ALA A 426 -4.32 17.42 -20.85
N LYS A 427 -4.12 16.65 -21.93
CA LYS A 427 -4.53 17.01 -23.28
C LYS A 427 -6.04 16.94 -23.48
N ASP A 428 -6.67 15.84 -23.05
CA ASP A 428 -8.10 15.58 -23.32
C ASP A 428 -9.03 16.34 -22.36
N TYR A 429 -8.56 16.55 -21.12
CA TYR A 429 -9.30 17.14 -20.00
C TYR A 429 -8.47 18.21 -19.26
N PRO A 430 -8.01 19.29 -19.95
CA PRO A 430 -7.17 20.31 -19.34
C PRO A 430 -7.83 21.02 -18.14
N GLU A 431 -9.16 21.18 -18.16
CA GLU A 431 -9.91 21.78 -17.06
C GLU A 431 -9.84 20.92 -15.79
N LEU A 432 -10.06 19.61 -15.92
CA LEU A 432 -10.01 18.68 -14.80
C LEU A 432 -8.57 18.54 -14.28
N PHE A 433 -7.60 18.45 -15.19
CA PHE A 433 -6.18 18.39 -14.85
C PHE A 433 -5.73 19.60 -14.03
N ASN A 434 -6.11 20.81 -14.45
CA ASN A 434 -5.76 22.02 -13.72
C ASN A 434 -6.51 22.12 -12.37
N LEU A 435 -7.80 21.80 -12.32
CA LEU A 435 -8.57 21.82 -11.08
C LEU A 435 -8.05 20.81 -10.06
N GLU A 436 -7.66 19.60 -10.50
CA GLU A 436 -7.08 18.57 -9.63
C GLU A 436 -5.77 19.01 -8.98
N ARG A 437 -5.01 19.87 -9.65
CA ARG A 437 -3.72 20.39 -9.19
C ARG A 437 -3.79 21.68 -8.39
N LEU A 438 -4.74 22.54 -8.72
CA LEU A 438 -4.81 23.93 -8.23
C LEU A 438 -5.87 24.12 -7.14
N CYS A 439 -6.86 23.23 -7.05
CA CYS A 439 -7.92 23.32 -6.06
C CYS A 439 -7.98 22.03 -5.23
N PRO A 440 -7.32 21.98 -4.06
CA PRO A 440 -7.26 20.77 -3.22
C PRO A 440 -8.62 20.13 -2.92
N PRO A 441 -9.65 20.86 -2.44
CA PRO A 441 -10.94 20.22 -2.11
C PRO A 441 -11.63 19.62 -3.33
N LEU A 442 -11.55 20.27 -4.50
CA LEU A 442 -12.14 19.73 -5.73
C LEU A 442 -11.27 18.62 -6.34
N GLY A 443 -9.96 18.75 -6.24
CA GLY A 443 -8.99 17.76 -6.70
C GLY A 443 -9.09 16.44 -5.96
N GLN A 444 -9.34 16.47 -4.64
CA GLN A 444 -9.66 15.27 -3.87
C GLN A 444 -10.90 14.53 -4.42
N VAL A 445 -11.94 15.26 -4.83
CA VAL A 445 -13.15 14.66 -5.44
C VAL A 445 -12.86 14.12 -6.84
N ILE A 446 -12.14 14.87 -7.68
CA ILE A 446 -11.75 14.45 -9.03
C ILE A 446 -10.87 13.19 -8.98
N ALA A 447 -9.89 13.14 -8.08
CA ALA A 447 -9.03 11.98 -7.87
C ALA A 447 -9.85 10.75 -7.45
N THR A 448 -10.83 10.92 -6.56
CA THR A 448 -11.73 9.83 -6.14
C THR A 448 -12.51 9.25 -7.32
N CYS A 449 -13.08 10.08 -8.19
CA CYS A 449 -13.73 9.61 -9.41
C CYS A 449 -12.76 8.88 -10.33
N ARG A 450 -11.54 9.40 -10.50
CA ARG A 450 -10.51 8.83 -11.38
C ARG A 450 -9.99 7.47 -10.93
N ASP A 451 -10.10 7.17 -9.64
CA ASP A 451 -9.79 5.86 -9.07
C ASP A 451 -10.98 4.87 -9.19
N GLY A 452 -12.05 5.26 -9.87
CA GLY A 452 -13.22 4.41 -10.15
C GLY A 452 -14.12 4.20 -8.93
N LYS A 453 -14.08 5.10 -7.95
CA LYS A 453 -14.87 5.01 -6.72
C LYS A 453 -16.07 5.95 -6.76
N ASP A 454 -17.17 5.51 -6.17
CA ASP A 454 -18.37 6.33 -6.07
C ASP A 454 -18.18 7.46 -5.06
N ILE A 455 -18.71 8.63 -5.42
CA ILE A 455 -18.68 9.84 -4.58
C ILE A 455 -19.99 9.98 -3.81
N SER A 456 -19.94 10.66 -2.67
CA SER A 456 -21.12 10.96 -1.85
C SER A 456 -22.03 12.00 -2.50
N ALA A 457 -23.27 12.09 -2.04
CA ALA A 457 -24.20 13.14 -2.50
C ALA A 457 -23.68 14.57 -2.25
N ARG A 458 -22.84 14.79 -1.22
CA ARG A 458 -22.21 16.09 -0.95
C ARG A 458 -21.11 16.38 -1.97
N GLU A 459 -20.26 15.40 -2.25
CA GLU A 459 -19.19 15.50 -3.25
C GLU A 459 -19.75 15.65 -4.66
N GLU A 460 -20.80 14.89 -4.99
CA GLU A 460 -21.53 15.05 -6.24
C GLU A 460 -22.11 16.46 -6.37
N LYS A 461 -22.73 16.98 -5.31
CA LYS A 461 -23.22 18.37 -5.32
C LYS A 461 -22.09 19.37 -5.57
N VAL A 462 -20.93 19.22 -4.92
CA VAL A 462 -19.76 20.08 -5.16
C VAL A 462 -19.28 19.97 -6.60
N LEU A 463 -19.19 18.76 -7.13
CA LEU A 463 -18.73 18.48 -8.49
C LEU A 463 -19.64 19.14 -9.53
N PHE A 464 -20.96 18.90 -9.45
CA PHE A 464 -21.94 19.49 -10.37
C PHE A 464 -21.99 21.02 -10.22
N GLN A 465 -22.10 21.55 -9.00
CA GLN A 465 -22.17 23.00 -8.76
C GLN A 465 -20.83 23.74 -8.90
N SER A 466 -19.79 23.06 -9.37
CA SER A 466 -18.52 23.68 -9.77
C SER A 466 -18.29 23.44 -11.27
N ILE A 467 -18.04 22.20 -11.68
CA ILE A 467 -17.68 21.87 -13.07
C ILE A 467 -18.85 22.13 -14.04
N GLY A 468 -20.09 22.08 -13.54
CA GLY A 468 -21.31 22.31 -14.33
C GLY A 468 -21.41 23.68 -15.01
N PHE A 469 -20.62 24.67 -14.58
CA PHE A 469 -20.60 26.00 -15.17
C PHE A 469 -19.60 26.14 -16.33
N LEU A 470 -18.68 25.19 -16.51
CA LEU A 470 -17.66 25.23 -17.56
C LEU A 470 -18.25 25.02 -18.96
N PRO A 471 -17.65 25.58 -20.04
CA PRO A 471 -18.13 25.39 -21.41
C PRO A 471 -18.36 23.91 -21.76
N ARG A 472 -17.40 23.05 -21.41
CA ARG A 472 -17.44 21.61 -21.66
C ARG A 472 -18.05 20.79 -20.50
N ALA A 473 -18.84 21.43 -19.62
CA ALA A 473 -19.40 20.81 -18.41
C ALA A 473 -19.98 19.41 -18.63
N ARG A 474 -20.83 19.27 -19.66
CA ARG A 474 -21.45 17.98 -19.99
C ARG A 474 -20.42 16.90 -20.24
N TYR A 475 -19.44 17.16 -21.11
CA TYR A 475 -18.37 16.22 -21.42
C TYR A 475 -17.54 15.84 -20.18
N LEU A 476 -17.15 16.84 -19.38
CA LEU A 476 -16.30 16.64 -18.20
C LEU A 476 -17.01 15.84 -17.10
N VAL A 477 -18.28 16.16 -16.80
CA VAL A 477 -19.05 15.47 -15.76
C VAL A 477 -19.39 14.04 -16.19
N HIS A 478 -19.78 13.81 -17.45
CA HIS A 478 -20.00 12.44 -17.94
C HIS A 478 -18.73 11.60 -17.84
N TYR A 479 -17.57 12.15 -18.19
CA TYR A 479 -16.30 11.44 -18.02
C TYR A 479 -16.07 11.01 -16.58
N LEU A 480 -16.17 11.94 -15.61
CA LEU A 480 -15.94 11.61 -14.19
C LEU A 480 -16.94 10.61 -13.64
N MET A 481 -18.23 10.79 -13.93
CA MET A 481 -19.28 9.91 -13.43
C MET A 481 -19.19 8.52 -14.07
N ALA A 482 -18.78 8.43 -15.34
CA ALA A 482 -18.61 7.16 -16.05
C ALA A 482 -17.47 6.27 -15.50
N LEU A 483 -16.64 6.77 -14.60
CA LEU A 483 -15.60 5.98 -13.92
C LEU A 483 -16.15 5.24 -12.68
N GLY A 484 -17.22 5.75 -12.04
CA GLY A 484 -17.85 5.12 -10.86
C GLY A 484 -18.88 4.05 -11.21
N SER A 485 -19.26 3.18 -10.27
CA SER A 485 -20.26 2.11 -10.46
C SER A 485 -21.66 2.64 -10.73
N GLU A 486 -22.01 3.78 -10.13
CA GLU A 486 -23.38 4.34 -10.10
C GLU A 486 -23.71 5.25 -11.31
N TYR A 487 -22.96 5.15 -12.40
CA TYR A 487 -23.17 6.01 -13.56
C TYR A 487 -24.51 5.73 -14.24
N ASN A 488 -25.35 6.76 -14.26
CA ASN A 488 -26.54 6.80 -15.07
C ASN A 488 -26.51 8.04 -15.97
N PRO A 489 -26.32 7.89 -17.29
CA PRO A 489 -26.22 9.01 -18.23
C PRO A 489 -27.41 9.98 -18.15
N HIS A 490 -28.64 9.45 -18.11
CA HIS A 490 -29.85 10.28 -18.07
C HIS A 490 -29.95 11.07 -16.77
N MET A 491 -29.51 10.48 -15.65
CA MET A 491 -29.47 11.20 -14.38
C MET A 491 -28.40 12.30 -14.36
N VAL A 492 -27.25 12.09 -15.02
CA VAL A 492 -26.22 13.12 -15.16
C VAL A 492 -26.76 14.29 -15.98
N ASP A 493 -27.36 14.03 -17.15
CA ASP A 493 -27.97 15.06 -18.00
C ASP A 493 -29.06 15.83 -17.24
N PHE A 494 -29.93 15.14 -16.50
CA PHE A 494 -30.97 15.75 -15.68
C PHE A 494 -30.41 16.63 -14.54
N LYS A 495 -29.33 16.20 -13.87
CA LYS A 495 -28.71 17.01 -12.82
C LYS A 495 -28.01 18.24 -13.40
N LEU A 496 -27.41 18.13 -14.58
CA LEU A 496 -26.80 19.25 -15.30
C LEU A 496 -27.84 20.29 -15.74
N SER A 497 -29.00 19.86 -16.26
CA SER A 497 -30.05 20.81 -16.71
C SER A 497 -30.69 21.61 -15.57
N ARG A 498 -30.55 21.14 -14.32
CA ARG A 498 -31.01 21.84 -13.11
C ARG A 498 -30.00 22.84 -12.55
N ILE A 499 -28.80 22.91 -13.10
CA ILE A 499 -27.80 23.87 -12.64
C ILE A 499 -28.23 25.27 -13.06
N SER A 500 -28.32 26.16 -12.07
CA SER A 500 -28.70 27.56 -12.26
C SER A 500 -27.97 28.42 -11.23
N GLY A 501 -27.87 29.72 -11.48
CA GLY A 501 -27.19 30.66 -10.59
C GLY A 501 -25.69 30.74 -10.85
N SER A 502 -24.90 30.74 -9.79
CA SER A 502 -23.44 30.93 -9.81
C SER A 502 -22.70 29.74 -9.20
N PRO A 503 -21.40 29.54 -9.52
CA PRO A 503 -20.60 28.43 -8.98
C PRO A 503 -20.57 28.41 -7.46
N LEU A 504 -20.44 27.22 -6.88
CA LEU A 504 -20.38 27.06 -5.44
C LEU A 504 -19.11 27.71 -4.85
N GLY A 505 -19.27 28.60 -3.86
CA GLY A 505 -18.14 29.28 -3.23
C GLY A 505 -17.29 28.38 -2.32
N CYS A 506 -15.99 28.67 -2.22
CA CYS A 506 -15.00 27.90 -1.46
C CYS A 506 -15.43 27.67 -0.01
N ARG A 507 -15.99 28.69 0.68
CA ARG A 507 -16.49 28.52 2.05
C ARG A 507 -17.53 27.41 2.18
N ARG A 508 -18.44 27.32 1.19
CA ARG A 508 -19.47 26.28 1.17
C ARG A 508 -18.90 24.92 0.79
N ILE A 509 -17.96 24.88 -0.14
CA ILE A 509 -17.23 23.67 -0.53
C ILE A 509 -16.50 23.07 0.68
N HIS A 510 -15.71 23.89 1.39
CA HIS A 510 -14.98 23.45 2.58
C HIS A 510 -15.93 22.89 3.64
N SER A 511 -17.03 23.59 3.91
CA SER A 511 -18.07 23.13 4.83
C SER A 511 -18.72 21.79 4.42
N LEU A 512 -19.02 21.60 3.12
CA LEU A 512 -19.65 20.37 2.64
C LEU A 512 -18.71 19.16 2.67
N LEU A 513 -17.42 19.40 2.42
CA LEU A 513 -16.39 18.36 2.34
C LEU A 513 -15.65 18.12 3.66
N GLY A 514 -15.93 18.94 4.69
CA GLY A 514 -15.19 18.93 5.95
C GLY A 514 -13.72 19.31 5.76
N PHE A 515 -13.40 20.14 4.76
CA PHE A 515 -12.03 20.49 4.41
C PHE A 515 -11.55 21.68 5.26
N THR A 516 -10.49 21.45 6.04
CA THR A 516 -9.95 22.38 7.04
C THR A 516 -8.55 22.83 6.64
N SER A 517 -8.47 23.66 5.60
CA SER A 517 -7.22 24.30 5.18
C SER A 517 -7.51 25.74 4.73
N ASP A 518 -6.44 26.53 4.61
CA ASP A 518 -6.53 27.91 4.18
C ASP A 518 -7.11 28.03 2.76
N TYR A 519 -7.77 29.16 2.49
CA TYR A 519 -8.25 29.44 1.14
C TYR A 519 -7.08 29.79 0.21
N CYS A 520 -7.28 29.54 -1.08
CA CYS A 520 -6.31 29.92 -2.11
C CYS A 520 -6.03 31.43 -2.04
N ALA A 521 -4.74 31.80 -2.11
CA ALA A 521 -4.28 33.19 -2.13
C ALA A 521 -4.48 33.82 -3.52
N ILE A 522 -5.74 33.95 -3.94
CA ILE A 522 -6.17 34.52 -5.22
C ILE A 522 -7.32 35.48 -4.95
N GLU A 523 -7.42 36.54 -5.74
CA GLU A 523 -8.55 37.47 -5.65
C GLU A 523 -9.84 36.87 -6.23
N ALA A 524 -10.97 37.27 -5.66
CA ALA A 524 -12.27 36.90 -6.20
C ALA A 524 -12.48 37.55 -7.58
N ASP A 525 -13.16 36.84 -8.47
CA ASP A 525 -13.53 37.36 -9.78
C ASP A 525 -14.83 38.20 -9.69
N SER A 526 -15.49 38.42 -10.84
CA SER A 526 -16.75 39.16 -10.92
C SER A 526 -17.92 38.55 -10.10
N THR A 527 -17.79 37.33 -9.58
CA THR A 527 -18.80 36.74 -8.68
C THR A 527 -18.76 37.33 -7.26
N GLY A 528 -17.65 37.98 -6.88
CA GLY A 528 -17.47 38.62 -5.57
C GLY A 528 -17.11 37.65 -4.44
N TYR A 529 -16.82 36.38 -4.73
CA TYR A 529 -16.34 35.40 -3.76
C TYR A 529 -15.38 34.38 -4.39
N LEU A 530 -14.60 33.69 -3.57
CA LEU A 530 -13.69 32.64 -4.04
C LEU A 530 -14.45 31.38 -4.44
N HIS A 531 -14.10 30.79 -5.59
CA HIS A 531 -14.59 29.48 -6.04
C HIS A 531 -13.55 28.80 -6.96
N PRO A 532 -13.63 27.46 -7.17
CA PRO A 532 -12.58 26.71 -7.87
C PRO A 532 -12.32 27.13 -9.31
N LEU A 533 -13.34 27.61 -10.02
CA LEU A 533 -13.19 27.90 -11.45
C LEU A 533 -12.31 29.12 -11.74
N ILE A 534 -12.02 29.96 -10.74
CA ILE A 534 -11.11 31.12 -10.88
C ILE A 534 -9.70 30.68 -11.35
N HIS A 535 -9.30 29.45 -11.03
CA HIS A 535 -8.04 28.86 -11.48
C HIS A 535 -7.97 28.61 -12.99
N LEU A 536 -9.09 28.66 -13.72
CA LEU A 536 -9.18 28.26 -15.12
C LEU A 536 -9.29 29.47 -16.06
N GLU A 537 -8.45 29.51 -17.09
CA GLU A 537 -8.59 30.49 -18.18
C GLU A 537 -9.92 30.35 -18.93
N ALA A 538 -10.41 29.12 -19.09
CA ALA A 538 -11.70 28.84 -19.71
C ALA A 538 -12.87 29.50 -18.95
N TRP A 539 -12.75 29.65 -17.63
CA TRP A 539 -13.75 30.33 -16.82
C TRP A 539 -13.72 31.85 -17.00
N LYS A 540 -12.53 32.45 -17.09
CA LYS A 540 -12.38 33.90 -17.30
C LYS A 540 -13.16 34.36 -18.55
N LYS A 541 -13.11 33.59 -19.63
CA LYS A 541 -13.87 33.85 -20.88
C LYS A 541 -15.39 33.72 -20.72
N VAL A 542 -15.86 32.92 -19.77
CA VAL A 542 -17.29 32.72 -19.47
C VAL A 542 -17.79 33.82 -18.55
N ALA A 543 -17.03 34.21 -17.53
CA ALA A 543 -17.38 35.31 -16.63
C ALA A 543 -17.63 36.63 -17.40
N GLU A 544 -16.91 36.83 -18.51
CA GLU A 544 -17.08 37.97 -19.41
C GLU A 544 -18.35 37.91 -20.29
N LYS A 545 -18.97 36.74 -20.47
CA LYS A 545 -20.14 36.53 -21.36
C LYS A 545 -21.38 36.09 -20.55
N LYS A 546 -22.32 37.02 -20.31
CA LYS A 546 -23.62 36.76 -19.64
C LYS A 546 -24.65 36.05 -20.53
N SER A 547 -24.32 34.93 -21.17
CA SER A 547 -25.30 34.18 -21.97
C SER A 547 -25.64 32.82 -21.32
N PRO A 548 -26.92 32.48 -21.13
CA PRO A 548 -27.30 31.11 -20.77
C PRO A 548 -26.98 30.17 -21.94
N LYS A 549 -26.39 29.01 -21.64
CA LYS A 549 -26.03 28.01 -22.65
C LYS A 549 -27.27 27.30 -23.17
N SER A 550 -27.38 27.14 -24.49
CA SER A 550 -28.39 26.27 -25.08
C SER A 550 -27.92 24.82 -25.06
N GLU A 551 -28.85 23.87 -24.93
CA GLU A 551 -28.59 22.42 -24.95
C GLU A 551 -28.34 21.88 -26.37
N ARG A 552 -28.30 22.73 -27.39
CA ARG A 552 -28.15 22.31 -28.79
C ARG A 552 -26.67 22.23 -29.17
N ILE A 553 -26.35 21.36 -30.12
CA ILE A 553 -25.03 21.35 -30.78
C ILE A 553 -24.92 22.65 -31.56
N GLU A 554 -24.13 23.61 -31.06
CA GLU A 554 -23.98 24.92 -31.68
C GLU A 554 -22.76 24.94 -32.60
N ASN A 555 -21.76 24.10 -32.35
CA ASN A 555 -20.52 24.06 -33.13
C ASN A 555 -19.91 22.65 -33.25
N LEU A 556 -18.85 22.54 -34.07
CA LEU A 556 -18.15 21.28 -34.32
C LEU A 556 -17.53 20.67 -33.06
N GLN A 557 -17.05 21.49 -32.11
CA GLN A 557 -16.49 21.00 -30.85
C GLN A 557 -17.57 20.34 -29.99
N ASP A 558 -18.78 20.90 -29.95
CA ASP A 558 -19.92 20.30 -29.24
C ASP A 558 -20.31 18.94 -29.86
N ALA A 559 -20.24 18.83 -31.19
CA ALA A 559 -20.49 17.57 -31.90
C ALA A 559 -19.43 16.51 -31.56
N ILE A 560 -18.15 16.90 -31.53
CA ILE A 560 -17.04 16.03 -31.13
C ILE A 560 -17.20 15.57 -29.68
N ASP A 561 -17.50 16.48 -28.76
CA ASP A 561 -17.67 16.15 -27.34
C ASP A 561 -18.86 15.20 -27.15
N ASN A 562 -19.98 15.40 -27.85
CA ASN A 562 -21.11 14.46 -27.85
C ASN A 562 -20.75 13.08 -28.39
N MET A 563 -19.97 13.01 -29.47
CA MET A 563 -19.48 11.74 -30.01
C MET A 563 -18.58 11.03 -28.99
N LYS A 564 -17.69 11.75 -28.30
CA LYS A 564 -16.84 11.18 -27.25
C LYS A 564 -17.66 10.68 -26.06
N ILE A 565 -18.72 11.39 -25.63
CA ILE A 565 -19.64 10.91 -24.59
C ILE A 565 -20.28 9.59 -25.03
N ALA A 566 -20.78 9.51 -26.27
CA ALA A 566 -21.37 8.29 -26.80
C ALA A 566 -20.37 7.12 -26.82
N ILE A 567 -19.11 7.37 -27.19
CA ILE A 567 -18.04 6.36 -27.14
C ILE A 567 -17.82 5.87 -25.70
N VAL A 568 -17.75 6.77 -24.73
CA VAL A 568 -17.59 6.39 -23.30
C VAL A 568 -18.77 5.53 -22.82
N GLN A 569 -20.00 5.91 -23.19
CA GLN A 569 -21.20 5.14 -22.85
C GLN A 569 -21.18 3.74 -23.49
N LEU A 570 -20.78 3.64 -24.76
CA LEU A 570 -20.66 2.37 -25.49
C LEU A 570 -19.57 1.48 -24.88
N GLN A 571 -18.39 2.02 -24.58
CA GLN A 571 -17.30 1.28 -23.94
C GLN A 571 -17.74 0.67 -22.62
N ARG A 572 -18.51 1.41 -21.82
CA ARG A 572 -19.05 0.91 -20.55
C ARG A 572 -20.12 -0.16 -20.73
N PHE A 573 -20.92 -0.10 -21.79
CA PHE A 573 -21.87 -1.16 -22.10
C PHE A 573 -21.18 -2.47 -22.52
N LEU A 574 -19.98 -2.36 -23.11
CA LEU A 574 -19.20 -3.50 -23.58
C LEU A 574 -18.40 -4.18 -22.45
N ALA A 575 -17.81 -3.38 -21.55
CA ALA A 575 -17.14 -3.81 -20.33
C ALA A 575 -18.10 -4.55 -19.38
#